data_AF-A0A834NHG0-F1
#
_entry.id   AF-A0A834NHG0-F1
#
_cell.length_a   1.000
_cell.length_b   1.000
_cell.length_c   1.000
_cell.angle_alpha   90.00
_cell.angle_beta   90.00
_cell.angle_gamma   90.00
#
_symmetry.space_group_name_H-M   'P 1'
#
loop_
_entity.id
_entity.type
_entity.pdbx_description
1 polymer ?
#
loop_
_entity_poly.entity_id
_entity_poly.type
_entity_poly.pdbx_seq_one_letter_code
_entity_poly.pdbx_strand_id
1 'polypeptide(L)'
;MCSDLPEHVYAQETQHEKILRGLAVGIAFTMYGRLEEADPLVSSLCADKDPILRRSGMYTLAMAYCGTGNNQAIRKLLHVAVSDVNDDVRRAAVTGLGFLLFSKSSFSSVVSRLIKKSANEESSKKN
;
A
#
# COMPACT_ATOMS: atom_id res chain seq x y z
N MET A 1 -47.20 -5.64 -12.52
CA MET A 1 -45.97 -6.45 -12.43
C MET A 1 -44.82 -5.59 -12.95
N CYS A 2 -44.23 -4.79 -12.08
CA CYS A 2 -43.03 -3.99 -12.38
C CYS A 2 -42.30 -3.90 -11.05
N SER A 3 -41.46 -4.89 -10.78
CA SER A 3 -40.78 -5.03 -9.49
C SER A 3 -39.47 -5.78 -9.71
N ASP A 4 -38.53 -5.14 -10.39
CA ASP A 4 -37.11 -5.49 -10.38
C ASP A 4 -36.30 -4.19 -10.55
N LEU A 5 -35.99 -3.54 -9.41
CA LEU A 5 -35.06 -2.41 -9.37
C LEU A 5 -33.64 -2.96 -9.11
N PRO A 6 -32.64 -2.63 -9.94
CA PRO A 6 -31.25 -3.09 -9.78
C PRO A 6 -30.47 -2.41 -8.64
N GLU A 7 -31.08 -1.49 -7.87
CA GLU A 7 -30.37 -0.70 -6.84
C GLU A 7 -29.97 -1.53 -5.61
N HIS A 8 -30.69 -2.61 -5.29
CA HIS A 8 -30.44 -3.40 -4.09
C HIS A 8 -29.26 -4.39 -4.20
N VAL A 9 -28.87 -4.78 -5.42
CA VAL A 9 -27.72 -5.68 -5.64
C VAL A 9 -26.40 -4.91 -5.49
N TYR A 10 -26.36 -3.64 -5.90
CA TYR A 10 -25.17 -2.79 -5.81
C TYR A 10 -24.80 -2.37 -4.37
N ALA A 11 -25.80 -2.33 -3.48
CA ALA A 11 -25.58 -2.02 -2.06
C ALA A 11 -24.95 -3.19 -1.27
N GLN A 12 -25.14 -4.44 -1.72
CA GLN A 12 -24.61 -5.62 -1.03
C GLN A 12 -23.17 -5.98 -1.45
N GLU A 13 -22.76 -5.68 -2.69
CA GLU A 13 -21.36 -5.86 -3.11
C GLU A 13 -20.40 -4.85 -2.43
N THR A 14 -20.92 -3.71 -1.95
CA THR A 14 -20.09 -2.57 -1.51
C THR A 14 -19.97 -2.38 0.01
N GLN A 15 -20.70 -3.14 0.85
CA GLN A 15 -20.54 -3.07 2.31
C GLN A 15 -19.37 -3.90 2.84
N HIS A 16 -19.06 -5.04 2.21
CA HIS A 16 -17.97 -5.91 2.64
C HIS A 16 -16.59 -5.27 2.42
N GLU A 17 -16.37 -4.54 1.33
CA GLU A 17 -15.09 -3.87 1.07
C GLU A 17 -14.72 -2.83 2.13
N LYS A 18 -15.70 -2.10 2.68
CA LYS A 18 -15.47 -1.07 3.71
C LYS A 18 -15.16 -1.70 5.06
N ILE A 19 -15.88 -2.77 5.41
CA ILE A 19 -15.62 -3.55 6.63
C ILE A 19 -14.25 -4.23 6.53
N LEU A 20 -13.91 -4.80 5.37
CA LEU A 20 -12.63 -5.46 5.12
C LEU A 20 -11.47 -4.46 5.16
N ARG A 21 -11.62 -3.25 4.58
CA ARG A 21 -10.64 -2.16 4.74
C ARG A 21 -10.44 -1.79 6.22
N GLY A 22 -11.53 -1.65 6.98
CA GLY A 22 -11.49 -1.32 8.40
C GLY A 22 -10.78 -2.40 9.24
N LEU A 23 -11.15 -3.67 9.03
CA LEU A 23 -10.51 -4.82 9.68
C LEU A 23 -9.02 -4.92 9.33
N ALA A 24 -8.68 -4.73 8.06
CA ALA A 24 -7.30 -4.86 7.61
C ALA A 24 -6.39 -3.74 8.16
N VAL A 25 -6.90 -2.51 8.29
CA VAL A 25 -6.19 -1.43 9.00
C VAL A 25 -6.12 -1.71 10.51
N GLY A 26 -7.15 -2.30 11.11
CA GLY A 26 -7.13 -2.74 12.51
C GLY A 26 -6.02 -3.75 12.78
N ILE A 27 -5.89 -4.77 11.91
CA ILE A 27 -4.80 -5.76 11.98
C ILE A 27 -3.44 -5.09 11.80
N ALA A 28 -3.32 -4.09 10.90
CA ALA A 28 -2.10 -3.31 10.72
C ALA A 28 -1.66 -2.59 12.00
N PHE A 29 -2.60 -2.02 12.75
CA PHE A 29 -2.34 -1.37 14.04
C PHE A 29 -1.90 -2.35 15.13
N THR A 30 -2.49 -3.54 15.18
CA THR A 30 -2.08 -4.59 16.13
C THR A 30 -0.65 -5.07 15.89
N MET A 31 -0.14 -4.92 14.66
CA MET A 31 1.21 -5.32 14.27
C MET A 31 2.27 -4.22 14.42
N TYR A 32 1.91 -3.07 15.02
CA TYR A 32 2.85 -1.97 15.23
C TYR A 32 4.05 -2.41 16.10
N GLY A 33 5.28 -2.19 15.60
CA GLY A 33 6.52 -2.51 16.32
C GLY A 33 6.90 -3.99 16.38
N ARG A 34 6.15 -4.90 15.72
CA ARG A 34 6.42 -6.35 15.72
C ARG A 34 7.47 -6.80 14.69
N LEU A 35 7.96 -5.88 13.83
CA LEU A 35 9.05 -6.14 12.87
C LEU A 35 8.82 -7.41 12.05
N GLU A 36 9.74 -8.39 12.16
CA GLU A 36 9.79 -9.63 11.38
C GLU A 36 8.58 -10.55 11.62
N GLU A 37 7.90 -10.44 12.76
CA GLU A 37 6.70 -11.23 13.02
C GLU A 37 5.52 -10.84 12.10
N ALA A 38 5.55 -9.62 11.53
CA ALA A 38 4.53 -9.15 10.61
C ALA A 38 4.78 -9.57 9.15
N ASP A 39 5.99 -10.00 8.80
CA ASP A 39 6.38 -10.41 7.45
C ASP A 39 5.53 -11.53 6.81
N PRO A 40 5.17 -12.63 7.51
CA PRO A 40 4.33 -13.67 6.93
C PRO A 40 2.92 -13.14 6.61
N LEU A 41 2.37 -12.31 7.49
CA LEU A 41 1.06 -11.71 7.29
C LEU A 41 1.08 -10.73 6.10
N VAL A 42 2.11 -9.88 6.01
CA VAL A 42 2.28 -8.95 4.88
C VAL A 42 2.41 -9.71 3.58
N SER A 43 3.20 -10.79 3.54
CA SER A 43 3.36 -11.60 2.33
C SER A 43 2.04 -12.24 1.88
N SER A 44 1.25 -12.74 2.83
CA SER A 44 -0.08 -13.27 2.54
C SER A 44 -1.01 -12.19 1.95
N LEU A 45 -0.98 -10.98 2.51
CA LEU A 45 -1.81 -9.86 2.05
C LEU A 45 -1.38 -9.32 0.68
N CYS A 46 -0.07 -9.34 0.38
CA CYS A 46 0.47 -8.90 -0.92
C CYS A 46 0.20 -9.89 -2.05
N ALA A 47 0.08 -11.19 -1.73
CA ALA A 47 -0.23 -12.24 -2.70
C ALA A 47 -1.71 -12.25 -3.14
N ASP A 48 -2.56 -11.49 -2.45
CA ASP A 48 -3.99 -11.47 -2.72
C ASP A 48 -4.33 -10.76 -4.03
N LYS A 49 -5.38 -11.24 -4.72
CA LYS A 49 -5.90 -10.63 -5.94
C LYS A 49 -6.61 -9.31 -5.64
N ASP A 50 -7.14 -9.14 -4.44
CA ASP A 50 -7.87 -7.95 -4.07
C ASP A 50 -6.94 -6.77 -3.78
N PRO A 51 -7.06 -5.64 -4.51
CA PRO A 51 -6.20 -4.47 -4.30
C PRO A 51 -6.38 -3.86 -2.91
N ILE A 52 -7.51 -4.09 -2.25
CA ILE A 52 -7.80 -3.66 -0.88
C ILE A 52 -6.87 -4.36 0.11
N LEU A 53 -6.69 -5.67 -0.04
CA LEU A 53 -5.84 -6.49 0.82
C LEU A 53 -4.36 -6.22 0.55
N ARG A 54 -3.97 -6.01 -0.71
CA ARG A 54 -2.59 -5.59 -1.02
C ARG A 54 -2.26 -4.24 -0.40
N ARG A 55 -3.19 -3.28 -0.48
CA ARG A 55 -3.05 -1.95 0.14
C ARG A 55 -2.91 -2.04 1.65
N SER A 56 -3.72 -2.88 2.31
CA SER A 56 -3.61 -3.05 3.77
C SER A 56 -2.29 -3.70 4.17
N GLY A 57 -1.79 -4.66 3.38
CA GLY A 57 -0.45 -5.22 3.53
C GLY A 57 0.66 -4.15 3.54
N MET A 58 0.54 -3.13 2.67
CA MET A 58 1.50 -2.01 2.65
C MET A 58 1.45 -1.17 3.93
N TYR A 59 0.25 -0.92 4.47
CA TYR A 59 0.11 -0.20 5.75
C TYR A 59 0.59 -1.03 6.94
N THR A 60 0.32 -2.34 6.96
CA THR A 60 0.85 -3.25 7.98
C THR A 60 2.37 -3.26 7.97
N LEU A 61 2.99 -3.34 6.79
CA LEU A 61 4.44 -3.28 6.64
C LEU A 61 5.01 -1.93 7.11
N ALA A 62 4.36 -0.83 6.75
CA ALA A 62 4.76 0.50 7.17
C ALA A 62 4.71 0.69 8.69
N MET A 63 3.66 0.17 9.35
CA MET A 63 3.47 0.27 10.79
C MET A 63 4.38 -0.68 11.58
N ALA A 64 4.60 -1.90 11.09
CA ALA A 64 5.49 -2.87 11.72
C ALA A 64 6.94 -2.38 11.75
N TYR A 65 7.37 -1.65 10.72
CA TYR A 65 8.76 -1.17 10.56
C TYR A 65 8.90 0.36 10.72
N CYS A 66 7.90 1.05 11.26
CA CYS A 66 7.92 2.50 11.44
C CYS A 66 9.18 2.95 12.21
N GLY A 67 9.97 3.86 11.64
CA GLY A 67 11.18 4.40 12.26
C GLY A 67 12.39 3.46 12.36
N THR A 68 12.29 2.20 11.92
CA THR A 68 13.37 1.20 12.07
C THR A 68 14.41 1.29 10.95
N GLY A 69 14.00 1.76 9.76
CA GLY A 69 14.87 1.89 8.60
C GLY A 69 15.41 0.56 8.04
N ASN A 70 14.68 -0.56 8.23
CA ASN A 70 15.10 -1.87 7.72
C ASN A 70 15.17 -1.88 6.18
N ASN A 71 16.34 -2.20 5.64
CA ASN A 71 16.60 -2.28 4.20
C ASN A 71 15.72 -3.32 3.47
N GLN A 72 15.34 -4.40 4.14
CA GLN A 72 14.47 -5.42 3.56
C GLN A 72 13.06 -4.87 3.32
N ALA A 73 12.49 -4.21 4.32
CA ALA A 73 11.17 -3.60 4.22
C ALA A 73 11.14 -2.46 3.19
N ILE A 74 12.21 -1.65 3.09
CA ILE A 74 12.36 -0.62 2.05
C ILE A 74 12.34 -1.25 0.65
N ARG A 75 13.10 -2.33 0.43
CA ARG A 75 13.14 -3.02 -0.87
C ARG A 75 11.79 -3.62 -1.24
N LYS A 76 11.09 -4.23 -0.28
CA LYS A 76 9.73 -4.77 -0.46
C LYS A 76 8.74 -3.67 -0.86
N LEU A 77 8.72 -2.55 -0.14
CA LEU A 77 7.86 -1.40 -0.46
C LEU A 77 8.18 -0.80 -1.84
N LEU A 78 9.47 -0.66 -2.18
CA LEU A 78 9.87 -0.11 -3.49
C LEU A 78 9.48 -1.05 -4.63
N HIS A 79 9.57 -2.36 -4.43
CA HIS A 79 9.15 -3.34 -5.42
C HIS A 79 7.66 -3.19 -5.71
N VAL A 80 6.81 -3.20 -4.68
CA VAL A 80 5.35 -3.05 -4.83
C VAL A 80 4.98 -1.68 -5.41
N ALA A 81 5.71 -0.62 -5.05
CA ALA A 81 5.48 0.71 -5.60
C ALA A 81 5.70 0.82 -7.12
N VAL A 82 6.46 -0.10 -7.73
CA VAL A 82 6.72 -0.12 -9.18
C VAL A 82 6.00 -1.27 -9.89
N SER A 83 5.79 -2.41 -9.20
CA SER A 83 5.24 -3.61 -9.81
C SER A 83 3.72 -3.71 -9.73
N ASP A 84 3.05 -3.01 -8.80
CA ASP A 84 1.60 -3.12 -8.66
C ASP A 84 0.87 -2.31 -9.74
N VAL A 85 -0.15 -2.94 -10.34
CA VAL A 85 -1.01 -2.33 -11.35
C VAL A 85 -1.92 -1.26 -10.76
N ASN A 86 -2.23 -1.32 -9.46
CA ASN A 86 -3.21 -0.44 -8.84
C ASN A 86 -2.55 0.80 -8.22
N ASP A 87 -2.99 1.98 -8.66
CA ASP A 87 -2.51 3.29 -8.20
C ASP A 87 -2.64 3.49 -6.69
N ASP A 88 -3.69 2.98 -6.04
CA ASP A 88 -3.91 3.13 -4.60
C ASP A 88 -2.90 2.32 -3.78
N VAL A 89 -2.51 1.15 -4.27
CA VAL A 89 -1.48 0.31 -3.63
C VAL A 89 -0.11 0.97 -3.79
N ARG A 90 0.21 1.49 -4.98
CA ARG A 90 1.46 2.24 -5.23
C ARG A 90 1.56 3.46 -4.32
N ARG A 91 0.48 4.24 -4.18
CA ARG A 91 0.43 5.40 -3.27
C ARG A 91 0.65 4.97 -1.82
N ALA A 92 -0.02 3.91 -1.36
CA ALA A 92 0.15 3.39 0.00
C ALA A 92 1.59 2.94 0.27
N ALA A 93 2.26 2.30 -0.71
CA ALA A 93 3.65 1.90 -0.61
C ALA A 93 4.59 3.11 -0.45
N VAL A 94 4.39 4.18 -1.24
CA VAL A 94 5.17 5.43 -1.13
C VAL A 94 4.92 6.13 0.21
N THR A 95 3.68 6.17 0.69
CA THR A 95 3.37 6.70 2.01
C THR A 95 4.04 5.87 3.12
N GLY A 96 4.03 4.54 2.98
CA GLY A 96 4.71 3.63 3.89
C GLY A 96 6.22 3.82 3.95
N LEU A 97 6.86 4.12 2.82
CA LEU A 97 8.28 4.50 2.78
C LEU A 97 8.54 5.77 3.60
N GLY A 98 7.62 6.74 3.59
CA GLY A 98 7.71 7.93 4.44
C GLY A 98 7.72 7.59 5.93
N PHE A 99 6.85 6.68 6.37
CA PHE A 99 6.80 6.23 7.77
C PHE A 99 8.05 5.42 8.18
N LEU A 100 8.61 4.60 7.28
CA LEU A 100 9.88 3.90 7.55
C LEU A 100 11.06 4.85 7.65
N LEU A 101 11.12 5.85 6.77
CA LEU A 101 12.26 6.74 6.61
C LEU A 101 12.18 8.00 7.49
N PHE A 102 11.11 8.18 8.27
CA PHE A 102 10.90 9.36 9.13
C PHE A 102 12.09 9.63 10.08
N SER A 103 12.81 8.58 10.52
CA SER A 103 13.98 8.73 11.39
C SER A 103 15.27 9.11 10.65
N LYS A 104 15.34 8.92 9.31
CA LYS A 104 16.50 9.31 8.50
C LYS A 104 16.25 10.66 7.81
N SER A 105 17.07 11.66 8.14
CA SER A 105 17.18 12.99 7.50
C SER A 105 17.59 12.97 6.00
N SER A 106 17.25 11.90 5.26
CA SER A 106 17.50 11.71 3.83
C SER A 106 16.22 11.52 3.01
N PHE A 107 15.05 11.67 3.62
CA PHE A 107 13.75 11.62 2.93
C PHE A 107 13.69 12.59 1.73
N SER A 108 14.33 13.76 1.84
CA SER A 108 14.40 14.77 0.77
C SER A 108 15.14 14.29 -0.49
N SER A 109 16.18 13.46 -0.37
CA SER A 109 17.01 13.06 -1.52
C SER A 109 16.45 11.87 -2.31
N VAL A 110 15.66 11.00 -1.68
CA VAL A 110 15.02 9.86 -2.37
C VAL A 110 13.75 10.30 -3.10
N VAL A 111 12.93 11.14 -2.45
CA VAL A 111 11.71 11.71 -3.06
C VAL A 111 12.06 12.59 -4.26
N SER A 112 13.08 13.45 -4.15
CA SER A 112 13.52 14.29 -5.27
C SER A 112 14.08 13.49 -6.46
N ARG A 113 14.71 12.32 -6.23
CA ARG A 113 15.15 11.43 -7.31
C ARG A 113 13.99 10.72 -8.00
N LEU A 114 13.00 10.27 -7.24
CA LEU A 114 11.81 9.61 -7.81
C LEU A 114 10.98 10.60 -8.63
N ILE A 115 10.75 11.82 -8.13
CA ILE A 115 10.04 12.88 -8.88
C ILE A 115 10.78 13.23 -10.17
N LYS A 116 12.11 13.36 -10.12
CA LYS A 116 12.92 13.62 -11.33
C LYS A 116 12.83 12.49 -12.35
N LYS A 117 12.70 11.24 -11.91
CA LYS A 117 12.58 10.09 -12.82
C LYS A 117 11.21 10.07 -13.52
N SER A 118 10.13 10.33 -12.79
CA SER A 118 8.77 10.39 -13.35
C SER A 118 8.60 11.54 -14.37
N ALA A 119 9.22 12.71 -14.13
CA ALA A 119 9.19 13.82 -15.09
C ALA A 119 9.95 13.52 -16.41
N ASN A 120 10.92 12.62 -16.39
CA ASN A 120 11.73 12.30 -17.56
C ASN A 120 11.07 11.22 -18.46
N GLU A 121 10.25 10.35 -17.90
CA GLU A 121 9.52 9.31 -18.65
C GLU A 121 8.39 9.88 -19.53
N GLU A 122 7.76 10.99 -19.15
CA GLU A 122 6.77 11.69 -20.00
C GLU A 122 7.41 12.35 -21.24
N SER A 123 8.69 12.71 -21.17
CA SER A 123 9.41 13.36 -22.28
C SER A 123 9.85 12.38 -23.37
N SER A 124 9.98 11.08 -23.07
CA SER A 124 10.37 10.04 -24.05
C SER A 124 9.20 9.46 -24.85
N LYS A 125 7.94 9.69 -24.48
CA LYS A 125 6.78 9.24 -25.26
C LYS A 125 6.32 10.23 -26.33
N LYS A 126 7.00 11.38 -26.46
CA LYS A 126 6.61 12.48 -27.36
C LYS A 126 7.55 12.69 -28.55
N ASN A 127 8.56 11.83 -28.72
CA ASN A 127 9.47 11.82 -29.87
C ASN A 127 9.39 10.48 -30.60
#